data_AF-A0A8T4KKL7-F1
#
_entry.id   AF-A0A8T4KKL7-F1
#
_cell.length_a   1.000
_cell.length_b   1.000
_cell.length_c   1.000
_cell.angle_alpha   90.00
_cell.angle_beta   90.00
_cell.angle_gamma   90.00
#
_symmetry.space_group_name_H-M   'P 1'
#
loop_
_entity.id
_entity.type
_entity.pdbx_description
1 polymer ?
#
loop_
_entity_poly.entity_id
_entity_poly.type
_entity_poly.pdbx_seq_one_letter_code
_entity_poly.pdbx_strand_id
1 'polypeptide(L)'
;MDAENINDIRARETRDYYGEASVVFDGIPIAIPLKFKAYVDFLESRVSFLEEEVNKLQNAPFNPVSDRVAETSIIEFIKSRREDGEEEIDIVDIYQATNLPFGQINAIMKKLKSRGIKEVE
;
A
#
# COMPACT_ATOMS: atom_id res chain seq x y z
N MET A 1 -17.64 -53.03 6.81
CA MET A 1 -16.79 -51.83 6.67
C MET A 1 -17.45 -50.99 5.62
N ASP A 2 -18.36 -50.15 6.08
CA ASP A 2 -19.26 -49.39 5.22
C ASP A 2 -18.45 -48.30 4.54
N ALA A 3 -18.53 -48.29 3.21
CA ALA A 3 -18.04 -47.19 2.41
C ALA A 3 -18.91 -45.97 2.75
N GLU A 4 -18.50 -45.23 3.78
CA GLU A 4 -18.93 -43.84 3.96
C GLU A 4 -18.52 -43.09 2.70
N ASN A 5 -19.52 -43.05 1.83
CA ASN A 5 -19.70 -42.35 0.60
C ASN A 5 -18.71 -41.19 0.41
N ILE A 6 -17.64 -41.43 -0.35
CA ILE A 6 -16.70 -40.40 -0.82
C ILE A 6 -17.45 -39.27 -1.56
N ASN A 7 -18.63 -39.57 -2.11
CA ASN A 7 -19.51 -38.55 -2.71
C ASN A 7 -20.18 -37.64 -1.66
N ASP A 8 -20.43 -38.09 -0.42
CA ASP A 8 -20.99 -37.24 0.63
C ASP A 8 -19.95 -36.29 1.25
N ILE A 9 -18.68 -36.69 1.28
CA ILE A 9 -17.57 -35.81 1.71
C ILE A 9 -17.34 -34.72 0.65
N ARG A 10 -17.29 -35.09 -0.64
CA ARG A 10 -17.17 -34.12 -1.73
C ARG A 10 -18.39 -33.18 -1.83
N ALA A 11 -19.59 -33.67 -1.53
CA ALA A 11 -20.80 -32.85 -1.50
C ALA A 11 -20.85 -31.88 -0.30
N ARG A 12 -20.12 -32.15 0.79
CA ARG A 12 -19.99 -31.22 1.92
C ARG A 12 -18.94 -30.14 1.67
N GLU A 13 -17.77 -30.49 1.11
CA GLU A 13 -16.74 -29.49 0.77
C GLU A 13 -17.14 -28.55 -0.37
N THR A 14 -18.05 -28.99 -1.23
CA THR A 14 -18.57 -28.16 -2.33
C THR A 14 -19.71 -27.24 -1.92
N ARG A 15 -20.39 -27.48 -0.78
CA ARG A 15 -21.54 -26.64 -0.36
C ARG A 15 -21.15 -25.26 0.15
N ASP A 16 -19.89 -25.05 0.55
CA ASP A 16 -19.41 -23.75 1.01
C ASP A 16 -18.94 -22.84 -0.14
N TYR A 17 -19.05 -23.29 -1.39
CA TYR A 17 -18.42 -22.63 -2.56
C TYR A 17 -19.36 -22.18 -3.70
N TYR A 18 -20.70 -22.31 -3.56
CA TYR A 18 -21.65 -21.97 -4.64
C TYR A 18 -22.62 -20.84 -4.28
N GLY A 19 -22.07 -19.70 -3.88
CA GLY A 19 -22.82 -18.45 -3.91
C GLY A 19 -22.12 -17.46 -4.84
N GLU A 20 -22.90 -16.71 -5.61
CA GLU A 20 -22.40 -15.57 -6.37
C GLU A 20 -22.76 -14.29 -5.62
N ALA A 21 -21.79 -13.41 -5.43
CA ALA A 21 -22.01 -12.05 -4.97
C ALA A 21 -22.07 -11.14 -6.18
N SER A 22 -23.00 -10.17 -6.18
CA SER A 22 -23.04 -9.13 -7.19
C SER A 22 -22.17 -7.96 -6.75
N VAL A 23 -21.21 -7.57 -7.58
CA VAL A 23 -20.38 -6.36 -7.41
C VAL A 23 -20.61 -5.44 -8.60
N VAL A 24 -20.57 -4.13 -8.40
CA VAL A 24 -20.72 -3.15 -9.48
C VAL A 24 -19.35 -2.64 -9.90
N PHE A 25 -18.99 -2.86 -11.16
CA PHE A 25 -17.75 -2.36 -11.76
C PHE A 25 -18.11 -1.47 -12.97
N ASP A 26 -17.70 -0.20 -12.95
CA ASP A 26 -18.08 0.80 -13.97
C ASP A 26 -19.60 0.91 -14.22
N GLY A 27 -20.39 0.76 -13.16
CA GLY A 27 -21.86 0.79 -13.25
C GLY A 27 -22.49 -0.50 -13.77
N ILE A 28 -21.70 -1.53 -14.08
CA ILE A 28 -22.16 -2.83 -14.56
C ILE A 28 -22.13 -3.84 -13.41
N PRO A 29 -23.24 -4.53 -13.11
CA PRO A 29 -23.23 -5.61 -12.13
C PRO A 29 -22.52 -6.84 -12.70
N ILE A 30 -21.53 -7.33 -11.96
CA ILE A 30 -20.75 -8.53 -12.27
C ILE A 30 -20.96 -9.53 -11.13
N ALA A 31 -21.32 -10.76 -11.49
CA ALA A 31 -21.38 -11.87 -10.56
C ALA A 31 -19.97 -12.42 -10.30
N ILE A 32 -19.57 -12.48 -9.04
CA ILE A 32 -18.29 -13.05 -8.62
C ILE A 32 -18.52 -14.20 -7.62
N PRO A 33 -17.69 -15.24 -7.60
CA PRO A 33 -17.76 -16.26 -6.56
C PRO A 33 -17.62 -15.65 -5.16
N LEU A 34 -18.46 -16.07 -4.20
CA LEU A 34 -18.52 -15.49 -2.85
C LEU A 34 -17.16 -15.46 -2.14
N LYS A 35 -16.31 -16.46 -2.39
CA LYS A 35 -14.94 -16.54 -1.85
C LYS A 35 -14.07 -15.32 -2.19
N PHE A 36 -14.38 -14.61 -3.28
CA PHE A 36 -13.69 -13.40 -3.69
C PHE A 36 -14.33 -12.12 -3.16
N LYS A 37 -15.54 -12.17 -2.61
CA LYS A 37 -16.25 -10.98 -2.11
C LYS A 37 -15.44 -10.24 -1.04
N ALA A 38 -14.89 -10.97 -0.06
CA ALA A 38 -14.06 -10.37 0.98
C ALA A 38 -12.79 -9.69 0.42
N TYR A 39 -12.20 -10.27 -0.63
CA TYR A 39 -11.03 -9.69 -1.29
C TYR A 39 -11.39 -8.43 -2.08
N VAL A 40 -12.52 -8.43 -2.77
CA VAL A 40 -13.02 -7.25 -3.48
C VAL A 40 -13.35 -6.12 -2.51
N ASP A 41 -14.02 -6.41 -1.40
CA ASP A 41 -14.34 -5.42 -0.36
C ASP A 41 -13.09 -4.80 0.25
N PHE A 42 -12.05 -5.62 0.46
CA PHE A 42 -10.75 -5.15 0.90
C PHE A 42 -10.10 -4.20 -0.12
N LEU A 43 -10.16 -4.53 -1.41
CA LEU A 43 -9.61 -3.67 -2.46
C LEU A 43 -10.37 -2.35 -2.59
N GLU A 44 -11.71 -2.36 -2.55
CA GLU A 44 -12.54 -1.15 -2.60
C GLU A 44 -12.25 -0.21 -1.42
N SER A 45 -12.12 -0.78 -0.21
CA SER A 45 -11.72 -0.04 0.99
C SER A 45 -10.34 0.61 0.81
N ARG A 46 -9.39 -0.14 0.24
CA ARG A 46 -8.02 0.36 0.02
C ARG A 46 -7.96 1.46 -1.04
N VAL A 47 -8.77 1.36 -2.10
CA VAL A 47 -8.91 2.43 -3.11
C VAL A 47 -9.51 3.68 -2.48
N SER A 48 -10.59 3.55 -1.71
CA SER A 48 -11.24 4.68 -1.04
C SER A 48 -10.28 5.44 -0.12
N PHE A 49 -9.46 4.71 0.66
CA PHE A 49 -8.43 5.31 1.49
C PHE A 49 -7.37 6.07 0.67
N LEU A 50 -6.88 5.48 -0.43
CA LEU A 50 -5.90 6.14 -1.29
C LEU A 50 -6.48 7.39 -1.97
N GLU A 51 -7.75 7.36 -2.39
CA GLU A 51 -8.45 8.52 -2.93
C GLU A 51 -8.57 9.64 -1.89
N GLU A 52 -8.89 9.30 -0.63
CA GLU A 52 -8.95 10.26 0.47
C GLU A 52 -7.57 10.88 0.76
N GLU A 53 -6.51 10.08 0.79
CA GLU A 53 -5.15 10.57 0.99
C GLU A 53 -4.68 11.46 -0.17
N VAL A 54 -4.98 11.09 -1.42
CA VAL A 54 -4.71 11.95 -2.58
C VAL A 54 -5.47 13.28 -2.46
N ASN A 55 -6.73 13.24 -2.03
CA ASN A 55 -7.54 14.44 -1.86
C ASN A 55 -7.01 15.34 -0.73
N LYS A 56 -6.54 14.76 0.37
CA LYS A 56 -5.84 15.48 1.44
C LYS A 56 -4.55 16.11 0.93
N LEU A 57 -3.74 15.39 0.16
CA LEU A 57 -2.51 15.92 -0.45
C LEU A 57 -2.79 17.05 -1.45
N GLN A 58 -3.89 16.97 -2.20
CA GLN A 58 -4.30 18.02 -3.14
C GLN A 58 -4.78 19.30 -2.43
N ASN A 59 -5.42 19.18 -1.27
CA ASN A 59 -6.00 20.31 -0.53
C ASN A 59 -5.19 20.75 0.69
N ALA A 60 -4.12 20.03 1.03
CA ALA A 60 -3.21 20.46 2.08
C ALA A 60 -2.59 21.80 1.66
N PRO A 61 -2.57 22.82 2.54
CA PRO A 61 -1.80 24.02 2.27
C PRO A 61 -0.35 23.59 2.07
N PHE A 62 0.12 23.71 0.83
CA PHE A 62 1.51 23.48 0.49
C PHE A 62 2.33 24.51 1.26
N ASN A 63 2.87 24.08 2.39
CA ASN A 63 3.85 24.82 3.15
C ASN A 63 5.20 24.26 2.70
N PRO A 64 5.84 24.82 1.66
CA PRO A 64 7.11 24.30 1.19
C PRO A 64 8.13 24.44 2.31
N VAL A 65 8.44 23.32 2.93
CA VAL A 65 9.71 23.18 3.62
C VAL A 65 10.77 23.41 2.55
N SER A 66 11.62 24.41 2.75
CA SER A 66 12.67 24.70 1.75
C SER A 66 13.48 23.44 1.47
N ASP A 67 13.89 23.24 0.21
CA ASP A 67 14.67 22.06 -0.20
C ASP A 67 15.86 21.78 0.71
N ARG A 68 16.50 22.83 1.25
CA ARG A 68 17.61 22.70 2.19
C ARG A 68 17.19 22.09 3.53
N VAL A 69 16.07 22.52 4.08
CA VAL A 69 15.54 21.98 5.34
C VAL A 69 15.04 20.55 5.13
N ALA A 70 14.33 20.30 4.02
CA ALA A 70 13.89 18.97 3.63
C ALA A 70 15.07 18.01 3.45
N GLU A 71 16.14 18.45 2.78
CA GLU A 71 17.37 17.66 2.60
C GLU A 71 18.04 17.34 3.94
N THR A 72 18.13 18.30 4.85
CA THR A 72 18.66 18.05 6.21
C THR A 72 17.82 17.01 6.96
N SER A 73 16.49 17.15 6.98
CA SER A 73 15.60 16.22 7.68
C SER A 73 15.69 14.80 7.13
N ILE A 74 15.76 14.65 5.81
CA ILE A 74 15.94 13.34 5.15
C ILE A 74 17.29 12.73 5.53
N ILE A 75 18.38 13.51 5.51
CA ILE A 75 19.71 13.04 5.89
C ILE A 75 19.76 12.62 7.36
N GLU A 76 19.17 13.40 8.27
CA GLU A 76 19.12 13.07 9.69
C GLU A 76 18.34 11.79 9.95
N PHE A 77 17.19 11.62 9.30
CA PHE A 77 16.42 10.39 9.36
C PHE A 77 17.23 9.18 8.89
N ILE A 78 17.86 9.29 7.71
CA ILE A 78 18.68 8.22 7.13
C ILE A 78 19.82 7.82 8.08
N LYS A 79 20.51 8.81 8.66
CA LYS A 79 21.59 8.53 9.62
C LYS A 79 21.09 7.80 10.85
N SER A 80 19.97 8.24 11.42
CA SER A 80 19.36 7.58 12.58
C SER A 80 19.05 6.11 12.30
N ARG A 81 18.45 5.81 11.15
CA ARG A 81 18.11 4.43 10.77
C ARG A 81 19.32 3.54 10.54
N ARG A 82 20.38 4.09 9.96
CA ARG A 82 21.66 3.38 9.81
C ARG A 82 22.35 3.11 11.15
N GLU A 83 22.26 4.02 12.10
CA GLU A 83 22.76 3.81 13.47
C GLU A 83 22.01 2.65 14.16
N ASP A 84 20.73 2.48 13.83
CA ASP A 84 19.91 1.34 14.26
C ASP A 84 20.16 0.04 13.47
N GLY A 85 20.99 0.10 12.41
CA GLY A 85 21.38 -1.05 11.59
C GLY A 85 20.46 -1.34 10.40
N GLU A 86 19.57 -0.42 10.03
CA GLU A 86 18.76 -0.56 8.81
C GLU A 86 19.62 -0.25 7.57
N GLU A 87 19.72 -1.22 6.65
CA GLU A 87 20.51 -1.09 5.40
C GLU A 87 19.69 -0.49 4.25
N GLU A 88 18.36 -0.63 4.29
CA GLU A 88 17.42 -0.17 3.27
C GLU A 88 16.39 0.76 3.90
N ILE A 89 16.14 1.90 3.25
CA ILE A 89 15.23 2.93 3.73
C ILE A 89 14.25 3.25 2.60
N ASP A 90 12.96 3.03 2.86
CA ASP A 90 11.90 3.33 1.89
C ASP A 90 11.55 4.83 1.94
N ILE A 91 11.17 5.36 0.78
CA ILE A 91 10.57 6.68 0.63
C ILE A 91 9.30 6.80 1.49
N VAL A 92 8.56 5.72 1.69
CA VAL A 92 7.38 5.69 2.58
C VAL A 92 7.77 5.97 4.03
N ASP A 93 8.88 5.42 4.52
CA ASP A 93 9.34 5.66 5.89
C ASP A 93 9.79 7.11 6.08
N ILE A 94 10.49 7.65 5.07
CA ILE A 94 10.87 9.07 5.03
C ILE A 94 9.62 9.95 5.03
N TYR A 95 8.59 9.62 4.26
CA TYR A 95 7.32 10.35 4.25
C TYR A 95 6.67 10.36 5.63
N GLN A 96 6.57 9.20 6.29
CA GLN A 96 5.96 9.10 7.62
C GLN A 96 6.74 9.90 8.67
N ALA A 97 8.07 9.93 8.58
CA ALA A 97 8.92 10.65 9.54
C ALA A 97 8.95 12.16 9.31
N THR A 98 8.89 12.61 8.05
CA THR A 98 9.15 14.01 7.70
C THR A 98 7.91 14.78 7.25
N ASN A 99 6.81 14.09 6.94
CA ASN A 99 5.61 14.64 6.29
C ASN A 99 5.93 15.45 5.01
N LEU A 100 7.06 15.19 4.37
CA LEU A 100 7.46 15.86 3.15
C LEU A 100 6.72 15.28 1.95
N PRO A 101 6.36 16.09 0.93
CA PRO A 101 5.73 15.57 -0.27
C PRO A 101 6.62 14.53 -0.98
N PHE A 102 6.04 13.44 -1.45
CA PHE A 102 6.74 12.38 -2.18
C PHE A 102 7.57 12.90 -3.36
N GLY A 103 7.08 13.91 -4.08
CA GLY A 103 7.83 14.53 -5.18
C GLY A 103 9.13 15.20 -4.71
N GLN A 104 9.11 15.84 -3.54
CA GLN A 104 10.26 16.50 -2.95
C GLN A 104 11.25 15.47 -2.38
N ILE A 105 10.75 14.43 -1.69
CA ILE A 105 11.57 13.31 -1.20
C ILE A 105 12.29 12.63 -2.38
N ASN A 106 11.57 12.28 -3.44
CA ASN A 106 12.16 11.67 -4.64
C ASN A 106 13.26 12.52 -5.27
N ALA A 107 13.03 13.84 -5.38
CA ALA A 107 14.02 14.75 -5.94
C ALA A 107 15.29 14.81 -5.07
N ILE A 108 15.14 14.82 -3.76
CA ILE A 108 16.25 14.85 -2.80
C ILE A 108 16.99 13.50 -2.79
N MET A 109 16.29 12.38 -2.69
CA MET A 109 16.89 11.04 -2.70
C MET A 109 17.71 10.79 -3.97
N LYS A 110 17.22 11.22 -5.15
CA LYS A 110 18.00 11.16 -6.40
C LYS A 110 19.29 12.00 -6.33
N LYS A 111 19.25 13.19 -5.72
CA LYS A 111 20.43 14.05 -5.52
C LYS A 111 21.41 13.43 -4.51
N LEU A 112 20.94 12.75 -3.48
CA LEU A 112 21.79 12.10 -2.48
C LEU A 112 22.48 10.85 -3.07
N LYS A 113 21.76 10.06 -3.86
CA LYS A 113 22.30 8.90 -4.59
C LYS A 113 23.41 9.29 -5.56
N SER A 114 23.25 10.41 -6.29
CA SER A 114 24.29 10.90 -7.22
C SER A 114 25.56 11.42 -6.52
N ARG A 115 25.47 11.77 -5.23
CA ARG A 115 26.61 12.18 -4.39
C ARG A 115 27.30 10.99 -3.69
N GLY A 116 26.89 9.75 -3.98
CA GLY A 116 27.51 8.54 -3.44
C GLY A 116 26.96 8.10 -2.09
N ILE A 117 25.86 8.70 -1.61
CA ILE A 117 25.08 8.13 -0.51
C ILE A 117 24.32 6.95 -1.11
N LYS A 118 24.92 5.75 -1.01
CA LYS A 118 24.30 4.51 -1.49
C LYS A 118 23.03 4.27 -0.70
N GLU A 119 21.89 4.40 -1.36
CA GLU A 119 20.59 3.97 -0.88
C GLU A 119 19.65 3.73 -2.07
N VAL A 120 18.70 2.82 -1.85
CA VAL A 120 17.51 2.50 -2.66
C VAL A 120 17.75 1.60 -3.88
N GLU A 121 17.58 0.29 -3.70
CA GLU A 121 16.75 -0.52 -4.62
C GLU A 121 15.35 -0.68 -4.01
#